data_AF-A0A956GCJ3-F1
#
_entry.id   AF-A0A956GCJ3-F1
#
_cell.length_a   1.000
_cell.length_b   1.000
_cell.length_c   1.000
_cell.angle_alpha   90.00
_cell.angle_beta   90.00
_cell.angle_gamma   90.00
#
_symmetry.space_group_name_H-M   'P 1'
#
loop_
_entity.id
_entity.type
_entity.pdbx_description
1 polymer ?
#
loop_
_entity_poly.entity_id
_entity_poly.type
_entity_poly.pdbx_seq_one_letter_code
_entity_poly.pdbx_strand_id
1 'polypeptide(L)'
;MSKTHTRSLITITLSSALLCAAPGCQRETASNSRAARASSSSSSSSVARPLGRAVKIHRFKKRSVVLGRKRSARGGDLYGHVRTHLLARRLCEAVHRLPAQRKRACCSKGGGAGFSAYSACLRTLSSALRARSVTLASKDVRRCEQDMRKATEGCDWVGPWGANLPASCDKILHGRLARGARCRSSLECQGSLRCHGVGPREHGRCGPALAAGHTCGTAVDPLAVYTRQHATETAHPECKGYCYRHKCAPSIALGKRCKTSVQCGDGQHCAAGTCRTGLAALGQRCAGGGCADGLRCYQNRCITPLAGGKRCSSDLECAGACVDGVCAQRCLPKILAKR
;
A
#
# COMPACT_ATOMS: atom_id res chain seq x y z
N MET A 1 -48.08 -43.91 -22.17
CA MET A 1 -47.95 -43.81 -20.70
C MET A 1 -47.60 -42.36 -20.36
N SER A 2 -48.43 -41.74 -19.54
CA SER A 2 -48.66 -40.29 -19.44
C SER A 2 -47.53 -39.49 -18.81
N LYS A 3 -47.30 -38.27 -19.32
CA LYS A 3 -46.50 -37.21 -18.72
C LYS A 3 -47.42 -36.30 -17.88
N THR A 4 -47.16 -36.19 -16.58
CA THR A 4 -47.83 -35.25 -15.68
C THR A 4 -46.91 -34.04 -15.44
N HIS A 5 -47.37 -32.87 -15.90
CA HIS A 5 -46.78 -31.56 -15.58
C HIS A 5 -47.44 -30.98 -14.34
N THR A 6 -46.68 -30.78 -13.26
CA THR A 6 -47.13 -30.07 -12.06
C THR A 6 -46.80 -28.59 -12.20
N ARG A 7 -47.82 -27.74 -12.41
CA ARG A 7 -47.72 -26.28 -12.39
C ARG A 7 -47.96 -25.78 -10.96
N SER A 8 -46.97 -25.10 -10.38
CA SER A 8 -47.12 -24.35 -9.13
C SER A 8 -47.59 -22.93 -9.43
N LEU A 9 -48.76 -22.57 -8.90
CA LEU A 9 -49.30 -21.20 -8.90
C LEU A 9 -48.70 -20.42 -7.73
N ILE A 10 -48.02 -19.32 -8.03
CA ILE A 10 -47.54 -18.34 -7.04
C ILE A 10 -48.53 -17.18 -7.03
N THR A 11 -49.25 -17.04 -5.92
CA THR A 11 -50.16 -15.93 -5.64
C THR A 11 -49.35 -14.72 -5.17
N ILE A 12 -49.38 -13.63 -5.94
CA ILE A 12 -48.79 -12.34 -5.57
C ILE A 12 -49.89 -11.47 -4.98
N THR A 13 -49.86 -11.23 -3.68
CA THR A 13 -50.70 -10.23 -3.01
C THR A 13 -50.07 -8.85 -3.15
N LEU A 14 -50.70 -7.98 -3.95
CA LEU A 14 -50.49 -6.54 -3.94
C LEU A 14 -51.16 -5.93 -2.70
N SER A 15 -50.42 -5.13 -1.93
CA SER A 15 -51.01 -4.15 -1.02
C SER A 15 -50.50 -2.77 -1.41
N SER A 16 -51.45 -1.95 -1.87
CA SER A 16 -51.29 -0.54 -2.24
C SER A 16 -51.93 0.36 -1.18
N ALA A 17 -51.29 1.52 -0.98
CA ALA A 17 -51.83 2.79 -0.44
C ALA A 17 -52.09 2.83 1.09
N LEU A 18 -51.98 3.94 1.84
CA LEU A 18 -52.09 5.39 1.65
C LEU A 18 -51.17 6.12 2.70
N LEU A 19 -50.41 7.17 2.36
CA LEU A 19 -50.70 8.63 2.47
C LEU A 19 -50.86 9.22 3.90
N CYS A 20 -50.00 10.21 4.21
CA CYS A 20 -50.24 11.48 4.95
C CYS A 20 -48.87 12.23 5.04
N ALA A 21 -48.59 13.28 4.26
CA ALA A 21 -49.03 14.68 4.38
C ALA A 21 -48.47 15.42 5.62
N ALA A 22 -47.50 16.34 5.42
CA ALA A 22 -47.57 17.75 5.89
C ALA A 22 -46.32 18.58 5.50
N PRO A 23 -46.46 19.92 5.33
CA PRO A 23 -45.46 20.85 4.77
C PRO A 23 -44.75 21.71 5.84
N GLY A 24 -43.58 22.26 5.53
CA GLY A 24 -42.86 23.15 6.45
C GLY A 24 -41.62 23.79 5.83
N CYS A 25 -41.83 24.91 5.14
CA CYS A 25 -40.81 25.81 4.62
C CYS A 25 -40.63 26.98 5.61
N GLN A 26 -39.42 27.25 6.10
CA GLN A 26 -38.85 28.54 6.55
C GLN A 26 -37.42 28.28 7.04
N ARG A 27 -36.37 28.80 6.37
CA ARG A 27 -35.71 30.12 6.52
C ARG A 27 -35.22 30.42 7.94
N GLU A 28 -34.02 31.03 7.98
CA GLU A 28 -33.23 31.53 9.13
C GLU A 28 -32.02 30.65 9.49
N THR A 29 -30.80 31.13 9.67
CA THR A 29 -30.19 32.46 9.56
C THR A 29 -28.68 32.27 9.33
N ALA A 30 -28.07 33.18 8.61
CA ALA A 30 -26.63 33.40 8.66
C ALA A 30 -26.28 33.99 10.03
N SER A 31 -25.29 33.44 10.75
CA SER A 31 -24.53 34.22 11.75
C SER A 31 -23.24 33.56 12.23
N ASN A 32 -22.21 34.39 12.30
CA ASN A 32 -21.07 34.36 13.22
C ASN A 32 -19.88 33.44 12.96
N SER A 33 -19.08 33.91 12.01
CA SER A 33 -17.63 33.98 12.14
C SER A 33 -17.25 35.01 13.22
N ARG A 34 -16.74 34.60 14.40
CA ARG A 34 -15.67 35.30 15.17
C ARG A 34 -15.37 34.63 16.52
N ALA A 35 -14.08 34.68 16.84
CA ALA A 35 -13.45 34.65 18.16
C ALA A 35 -13.41 33.32 18.96
N ALA A 36 -12.24 32.68 18.97
CA ALA A 36 -11.40 32.61 20.18
C ALA A 36 -10.01 32.06 19.81
N ARG A 37 -9.05 32.98 19.66
CA ARG A 37 -7.62 32.67 19.81
C ARG A 37 -7.38 32.46 21.30
N ALA A 38 -7.07 31.24 21.72
CA ALA A 38 -6.44 30.98 23.01
C ALA A 38 -5.03 30.45 22.74
N SER A 39 -4.09 31.39 22.75
CA SER A 39 -2.66 31.14 22.71
C SER A 39 -2.24 30.59 24.08
N SER A 40 -1.99 29.29 24.19
CA SER A 40 -1.34 28.70 25.35
C SER A 40 0.17 28.90 25.25
N SER A 41 0.64 29.95 25.94
CA SER A 41 2.04 30.23 26.25
C SER A 41 2.60 29.18 27.20
N SER A 42 3.43 28.26 26.71
CA SER A 42 4.26 27.40 27.53
C SER A 42 5.59 28.08 27.82
N SER A 43 5.71 28.56 29.06
CA SER A 43 6.89 29.14 29.68
C SER A 43 8.09 28.19 29.59
N SER A 44 9.13 28.62 28.88
CA SER A 44 10.44 27.95 28.87
C SER A 44 11.32 28.59 29.95
N SER A 45 11.54 27.87 31.04
CA SER A 45 12.50 28.25 32.09
C SER A 45 13.92 28.09 31.57
N SER A 46 14.54 29.20 31.21
CA SER A 46 15.97 29.32 30.91
C SER A 46 16.78 29.25 32.21
N VAL A 47 17.34 28.08 32.52
CA VAL A 47 18.40 27.94 33.52
C VAL A 47 19.72 28.37 32.90
N ALA A 48 20.26 29.48 33.39
CA ALA A 48 21.57 29.99 33.05
C ALA A 48 22.67 28.96 33.39
N ARG A 49 23.54 28.68 32.41
CA ARG A 49 24.79 27.94 32.63
C ARG A 49 25.97 28.92 32.66
N PRO A 50 26.91 28.77 33.60
CA PRO A 50 28.04 29.68 33.75
C PRO A 50 29.04 29.52 32.61
N LEU A 51 29.47 30.67 32.10
CA LEU A 51 30.62 30.84 31.22
C LEU A 51 31.90 30.61 32.03
N GLY A 52 32.78 29.74 31.54
CA GLY A 52 34.11 29.62 32.15
C GLY A 52 34.89 28.40 31.66
N ARG A 53 35.57 28.53 30.52
CA ARG A 53 36.90 27.94 30.33
C ARG A 53 37.57 28.51 29.09
N ALA A 54 38.65 29.24 29.34
CA ALA A 54 39.58 29.75 28.34
C ALA A 54 40.22 28.58 27.59
N VAL A 55 40.03 28.53 26.28
CA VAL A 55 40.73 27.59 25.39
C VAL A 55 41.98 28.31 24.85
N LYS A 56 43.16 27.79 25.21
CA LYS A 56 44.44 28.21 24.65
C LYS A 56 44.44 27.92 23.14
N ILE A 57 44.48 28.98 22.34
CA ILE A 57 44.65 28.90 20.88
C ILE A 57 46.13 28.65 20.61
N HIS A 58 46.50 27.39 20.33
CA HIS A 58 47.83 27.08 19.82
C HIS A 58 47.94 27.54 18.35
N ARG A 59 48.86 28.49 18.09
CA ARG A 59 49.32 28.88 16.75
C ARG A 59 49.81 27.65 16.01
N PHE A 60 49.01 27.16 15.06
CA PHE A 60 49.43 26.14 14.11
C PHE A 60 50.33 26.77 13.04
N LYS A 61 51.59 26.29 13.03
CA LYS A 61 52.65 26.66 12.08
C LYS A 61 52.21 26.23 10.68
N LYS A 62 52.12 27.19 9.73
CA LYS A 62 51.89 26.93 8.31
C LYS A 62 53.03 26.04 7.77
N ARG A 63 52.76 24.74 7.61
CA ARG A 63 53.55 23.87 6.75
C ARG A 63 52.89 23.85 5.38
N SER A 64 53.54 24.49 4.41
CA SER A 64 53.24 24.37 2.99
C SER A 64 53.48 22.92 2.58
N VAL A 65 52.40 22.12 2.52
CA VAL A 65 52.43 20.78 1.93
C VAL A 65 52.19 20.95 0.44
N VAL A 66 53.22 20.63 -0.33
CA VAL A 66 53.20 20.50 -1.79
C VAL A 66 52.08 19.51 -2.17
N LEU A 67 51.05 20.01 -2.84
CA LEU A 67 49.95 19.21 -3.42
C LEU A 67 50.47 18.42 -4.63
N GLY A 68 51.14 17.31 -4.35
CA GLY A 68 51.43 16.26 -5.33
C GLY A 68 50.13 15.60 -5.79
N ARG A 69 49.63 16.07 -6.93
CA ARG A 69 48.40 15.62 -7.60
C ARG A 69 48.59 14.24 -8.24
N LYS A 70 48.64 13.18 -7.43
CA LYS A 70 48.54 11.79 -7.88
C LYS A 70 47.77 10.97 -6.84
N ARG A 71 46.48 10.71 -7.10
CA ARG A 71 45.58 9.71 -6.47
C ARG A 71 44.15 10.19 -6.80
N SER A 72 43.18 9.38 -7.21
CA SER A 72 43.11 7.98 -7.56
C SER A 72 41.70 7.87 -8.14
N ALA A 73 41.56 7.50 -9.42
CA ALA A 73 40.27 7.22 -10.05
C ALA A 73 39.69 5.88 -9.54
N ARG A 74 39.60 5.73 -8.21
CA ARG A 74 38.97 4.61 -7.50
C ARG A 74 37.88 5.15 -6.60
N GLY A 75 36.96 5.91 -7.19
CA GLY A 75 35.61 6.13 -6.64
C GLY A 75 34.66 4.98 -7.01
N GLY A 76 35.19 3.78 -7.26
CA GLY A 76 34.43 2.59 -7.59
C GLY A 76 34.18 1.76 -6.35
N ASP A 77 32.90 1.50 -6.05
CA ASP A 77 32.43 0.48 -5.12
C ASP A 77 32.80 0.64 -3.62
N LEU A 78 32.47 1.78 -3.02
CA LEU A 78 32.25 1.86 -1.56
C LEU A 78 31.06 0.97 -1.09
N TYR A 79 30.30 0.41 -2.03
CA TYR A 79 29.37 -0.70 -1.79
C TYR A 79 29.98 -1.98 -2.36
N GLY A 80 31.00 -2.53 -1.68
CA GLY A 80 31.68 -3.76 -2.08
C GLY A 80 30.67 -4.81 -2.56
N HIS A 81 30.97 -5.47 -3.69
CA HIS A 81 30.06 -6.36 -4.42
C HIS A 81 29.21 -7.23 -3.48
N VAL A 82 28.01 -6.73 -3.18
CA VAL A 82 27.07 -7.45 -2.36
C VAL A 82 26.65 -8.65 -3.19
N ARG A 83 27.10 -9.86 -2.81
CA ARG A 83 26.63 -11.10 -3.43
C ARG A 83 25.12 -11.08 -3.42
N THR A 84 24.54 -10.85 -4.60
CA THR A 84 23.08 -10.73 -4.77
C THR A 84 22.48 -12.11 -4.71
N HIS A 85 21.37 -12.25 -3.99
CA HIS A 85 20.69 -13.53 -3.91
C HIS A 85 19.93 -13.77 -5.22
N LEU A 86 20.18 -14.89 -5.90
CA LEU A 86 19.59 -15.16 -7.23
C LEU A 86 18.05 -15.08 -7.21
N LEU A 87 17.40 -15.66 -6.19
CA LEU A 87 15.94 -15.60 -6.05
C LEU A 87 15.43 -14.17 -5.79
N ALA A 88 16.20 -13.32 -5.10
CA ALA A 88 15.80 -11.93 -4.87
C ALA A 88 15.83 -11.14 -6.17
N ARG A 89 16.88 -11.32 -6.97
CA ARG A 89 16.99 -10.71 -8.30
C ARG A 89 15.79 -11.06 -9.16
N ARG A 90 15.49 -12.35 -9.26
CA ARG A 90 14.37 -12.89 -10.04
C ARG A 90 13.01 -12.31 -9.63
N LEU A 91 12.68 -12.34 -8.34
CA LEU A 91 11.42 -11.77 -7.84
C LEU A 91 11.35 -10.26 -8.11
N CYS A 92 12.40 -9.51 -7.78
CA CYS A 92 12.43 -8.06 -7.99
C CYS A 92 12.39 -7.68 -9.49
N GLU A 93 13.00 -8.48 -10.37
CA GLU A 93 12.87 -8.31 -11.82
C GLU A 93 11.42 -8.51 -12.26
N ALA A 94 10.75 -9.56 -11.78
CA ALA A 94 9.36 -9.85 -12.11
C ALA A 94 8.40 -8.73 -11.70
N VAL A 95 8.51 -8.22 -10.45
CA VAL A 95 7.53 -7.29 -9.90
C VAL A 95 7.79 -5.82 -10.24
N HIS A 96 9.03 -5.45 -10.63
CA HIS A 96 9.41 -4.06 -10.96
C HIS A 96 9.98 -3.90 -12.36
N ARG A 97 11.03 -4.66 -12.71
CA ARG A 97 11.78 -4.42 -13.96
C ARG A 97 10.96 -4.81 -15.19
N LEU A 98 10.29 -5.96 -15.14
CA LEU A 98 9.46 -6.46 -16.23
C LEU A 98 8.32 -5.47 -16.55
N PRO A 99 7.45 -5.04 -15.60
CA PRO A 99 6.46 -4.01 -15.87
C PRO A 99 7.09 -2.71 -16.40
N ALA A 100 8.20 -2.24 -15.82
CA ALA A 100 8.86 -1.03 -16.30
C ALA A 100 9.34 -1.15 -17.76
N GLN A 101 9.89 -2.30 -18.16
CA GLN A 101 10.31 -2.57 -19.54
C GLN A 101 9.12 -2.65 -20.49
N ARG A 102 8.06 -3.36 -20.10
CA ARG A 102 6.83 -3.49 -20.89
C ARG A 102 6.14 -2.13 -21.08
N LYS A 103 6.05 -1.32 -20.02
CA LYS A 103 5.54 0.06 -20.09
C LYS A 103 6.32 0.92 -21.07
N ARG A 104 7.65 0.84 -21.05
CA ARG A 104 8.50 1.57 -22.03
C ARG A 104 8.21 1.13 -23.47
N ALA A 105 8.06 -0.17 -23.71
CA ALA A 105 7.76 -0.71 -25.04
C ALA A 105 6.39 -0.24 -25.55
N CYS A 106 5.37 -0.17 -24.68
CA CYS A 106 4.04 0.33 -25.01
C CYS A 106 4.01 1.84 -25.34
N CYS A 107 4.89 2.61 -24.70
CA CYS A 107 4.88 4.07 -24.79
C CYS A 107 5.81 4.61 -25.89
N SER A 108 5.68 4.08 -27.11
CA SER A 108 6.53 4.13 -28.33
C SER A 108 7.32 5.42 -28.66
N LYS A 109 7.13 6.54 -27.94
CA LYS A 109 7.83 7.81 -28.09
C LYS A 109 8.28 8.39 -26.74
N GLY A 110 8.98 7.58 -25.95
CA GLY A 110 9.76 8.10 -24.84
C GLY A 110 9.03 8.25 -23.51
N GLY A 111 7.88 7.61 -23.30
CA GLY A 111 7.32 7.53 -21.96
C GLY A 111 8.34 6.98 -20.96
N GLY A 112 8.56 7.68 -19.84
CA GLY A 112 9.42 7.16 -18.79
C GLY A 112 8.85 5.84 -18.23
N ALA A 113 9.71 4.92 -17.78
CA ALA A 113 9.27 3.72 -17.05
C ALA A 113 8.49 4.06 -15.76
N GLY A 114 8.50 5.33 -15.35
CA GLY A 114 8.12 5.76 -14.01
C GLY A 114 9.17 5.37 -12.99
N PHE A 115 8.81 5.55 -11.72
CA PHE A 115 9.60 5.10 -10.60
C PHE A 115 9.68 3.56 -10.60
N SER A 116 10.87 3.01 -10.37
CA SER A 116 11.09 1.58 -10.18
C SER A 116 11.82 1.35 -8.85
N ALA A 117 11.24 0.55 -7.97
CA ALA A 117 11.85 0.19 -6.70
C ALA A 117 12.82 -1.01 -6.82
N TYR A 118 13.24 -1.38 -8.03
CA TYR A 118 14.04 -2.58 -8.28
C TYR A 118 15.31 -2.68 -7.41
N SER A 119 16.11 -1.61 -7.35
CA SER A 119 17.36 -1.60 -6.58
C SER A 119 17.12 -1.68 -5.07
N ALA A 120 16.07 -1.00 -4.57
CA ALA A 120 15.65 -1.08 -3.17
C ALA A 120 15.11 -2.47 -2.81
N CYS A 121 14.29 -3.06 -3.68
CA CYS A 121 13.80 -4.43 -3.57
C CYS A 121 14.96 -5.42 -3.46
N LEU A 122 15.90 -5.38 -4.42
CA LEU A 122 17.01 -6.33 -4.50
C LEU A 122 17.88 -6.27 -3.26
N ARG A 123 18.23 -5.07 -2.79
CA ARG A 123 19.05 -4.85 -1.61
C ARG A 123 18.35 -5.35 -0.34
N THR A 124 17.10 -4.95 -0.12
CA THR A 124 16.35 -5.29 1.11
C THR A 124 16.06 -6.78 1.18
N LEU A 125 15.58 -7.40 0.09
CA LEU A 125 15.28 -8.83 0.05
C LEU A 125 16.54 -9.70 0.11
N SER A 126 17.62 -9.33 -0.58
CA SER A 126 18.91 -10.06 -0.46
C SER A 126 19.47 -9.98 0.96
N SER A 127 19.25 -8.88 1.67
CA SER A 127 19.64 -8.75 3.08
C SER A 127 18.84 -9.72 3.96
N ALA A 128 17.51 -9.75 3.81
CA ALA A 128 16.63 -10.63 4.57
C ALA A 128 16.93 -12.13 4.33
N LEU A 129 17.14 -12.52 3.06
CA LEU A 129 17.48 -13.90 2.71
C LEU A 129 18.84 -14.34 3.28
N ARG A 130 19.86 -13.47 3.21
CA ARG A 130 21.19 -13.76 3.81
C ARG A 130 21.12 -13.87 5.33
N ALA A 131 20.32 -13.01 5.97
CA ALA A 131 20.07 -13.08 7.40
C ALA A 131 19.19 -14.28 7.80
N ARG A 132 18.69 -15.06 6.82
CA ARG A 132 17.73 -16.15 7.02
C ARG A 132 16.50 -15.70 7.82
N SER A 133 16.10 -14.44 7.67
CA SER A 133 14.90 -13.91 8.34
C SER A 133 13.63 -14.21 7.53
N VAL A 134 13.77 -14.48 6.24
CA VAL A 134 12.71 -14.95 5.34
C VAL A 134 13.14 -16.18 4.56
N THR A 135 12.18 -16.97 4.11
CA THR A 135 12.38 -17.96 3.04
C THR A 135 11.60 -17.56 1.79
N LEU A 136 12.08 -18.06 0.65
CA LEU A 136 11.49 -17.86 -0.66
C LEU A 136 11.72 -19.12 -1.49
N ALA A 137 10.66 -19.76 -1.95
CA ALA A 137 10.78 -20.99 -2.74
C ALA A 137 10.93 -20.67 -4.22
N SER A 138 11.84 -21.38 -4.90
CA SER A 138 12.11 -21.13 -6.33
C SER A 138 10.90 -21.41 -7.23
N LYS A 139 10.06 -22.39 -6.88
CA LYS A 139 8.84 -22.73 -7.62
C LYS A 139 7.83 -21.58 -7.63
N ASP A 140 7.66 -20.89 -6.49
CA ASP A 140 6.69 -19.81 -6.37
C ASP A 140 7.19 -18.56 -7.11
N VAL A 141 8.51 -18.30 -7.08
CA VAL A 141 9.12 -17.21 -7.85
C VAL A 141 8.91 -17.42 -9.35
N ARG A 142 9.07 -18.65 -9.85
CA ARG A 142 8.78 -18.98 -11.26
C ARG A 142 7.32 -18.75 -11.62
N ARG A 143 6.39 -19.15 -10.75
CA ARG A 143 4.95 -18.93 -10.98
C ARG A 143 4.62 -17.44 -11.01
N CYS A 144 5.14 -16.68 -10.06
CA CYS A 144 5.00 -15.22 -10.03
C CYS A 144 5.56 -14.57 -11.32
N GLU A 145 6.75 -14.98 -11.78
CA GLU A 145 7.31 -14.48 -13.04
C GLU A 145 6.40 -14.74 -14.25
N GLN A 146 5.87 -15.95 -14.37
CA GLN A 146 4.97 -16.32 -15.47
C GLN A 146 3.67 -15.52 -15.43
N ASP A 147 3.07 -15.40 -14.25
CA ASP A 147 1.81 -14.66 -14.10
C ASP A 147 2.01 -13.16 -14.28
N MET A 148 3.17 -12.61 -13.88
CA MET A 148 3.52 -11.21 -14.16
C MET A 148 3.73 -10.95 -15.65
N ARG A 149 4.29 -11.90 -16.40
CA ARG A 149 4.39 -11.78 -17.86
C ARG A 149 3.00 -11.68 -18.46
N LYS A 150 2.11 -12.61 -18.11
CA LYS A 150 0.70 -12.59 -18.55
C LYS A 150 -0.01 -11.29 -18.16
N ALA A 151 0.13 -10.84 -16.91
CA ALA A 151 -0.48 -9.60 -16.43
C ALA A 151 0.08 -8.33 -17.11
N THR A 152 1.20 -8.43 -17.83
CA THR A 152 1.82 -7.33 -18.59
C THR A 152 1.87 -7.60 -20.10
N GLU A 153 1.08 -8.57 -20.58
CA GLU A 153 0.78 -8.73 -22.00
C GLU A 153 -0.10 -7.57 -22.49
N GLY A 154 0.11 -7.16 -23.74
CA GLY A 154 -0.50 -5.94 -24.28
C GLY A 154 -0.11 -4.66 -23.52
N CYS A 155 -0.89 -3.61 -23.75
CA CYS A 155 -0.64 -2.26 -23.22
C CYS A 155 -1.82 -1.65 -22.45
N ASP A 156 -2.95 -2.35 -22.35
CA ASP A 156 -4.17 -1.83 -21.71
C ASP A 156 -4.00 -1.56 -20.21
N TRP A 157 -3.05 -2.24 -19.56
CA TRP A 157 -2.73 -2.04 -18.14
C TRP A 157 -1.89 -0.78 -17.88
N VAL A 158 -1.38 -0.11 -18.92
CA VAL A 158 -0.48 1.05 -18.78
C VAL A 158 -1.27 2.26 -18.29
N GLY A 159 -1.24 2.46 -16.98
CA GLY A 159 -1.89 3.59 -16.31
C GLY A 159 -1.07 4.16 -15.15
N PRO A 160 -1.69 5.04 -14.33
CA PRO A 160 -1.06 5.60 -13.14
C PRO A 160 -0.80 4.56 -12.04
N TRP A 161 -1.58 3.48 -11.99
CA TRP A 161 -1.54 2.48 -10.92
C TRP A 161 -0.55 1.32 -11.17
N GLY A 162 0.06 1.27 -12.36
CA GLY A 162 0.95 0.17 -12.76
C GLY A 162 0.20 -1.15 -13.00
N ALA A 163 0.95 -2.21 -13.32
CA ALA A 163 0.37 -3.54 -13.52
C ALA A 163 -0.15 -4.09 -12.18
N ASN A 164 -1.36 -4.68 -12.21
CA ASN A 164 -1.89 -5.45 -11.08
C ASN A 164 -0.92 -6.57 -10.72
N LEU A 165 -0.73 -6.80 -9.42
CA LEU A 165 0.11 -7.89 -8.94
C LEU A 165 -0.73 -9.18 -8.89
N PRO A 166 -0.34 -10.26 -9.60
CA PRO A 166 -1.01 -11.54 -9.52
C PRO A 166 -0.95 -12.12 -8.10
N ALA A 167 -1.98 -12.88 -7.72
CA ALA A 167 -2.04 -13.53 -6.41
C ALA A 167 -0.86 -14.48 -6.15
N SER A 168 -0.27 -15.07 -7.21
CA SER A 168 0.93 -15.92 -7.10
C SER A 168 2.21 -15.18 -6.70
N CYS A 169 2.22 -13.85 -6.81
CA CYS A 169 3.32 -13.00 -6.35
C CYS A 169 3.10 -12.45 -4.95
N ASP A 170 1.88 -12.52 -4.42
CA ASP A 170 1.55 -12.08 -3.07
C ASP A 170 1.73 -13.24 -2.09
N LYS A 171 2.02 -12.93 -0.82
CA LYS A 171 2.32 -13.92 0.25
C LYS A 171 3.43 -14.93 -0.09
N ILE A 172 4.36 -14.57 -0.98
CA ILE A 172 5.45 -15.45 -1.44
C ILE A 172 6.62 -15.54 -0.45
N LEU A 173 6.70 -14.56 0.46
CA LEU A 173 7.74 -14.48 1.49
C LEU A 173 7.20 -15.09 2.78
N HIS A 174 7.96 -16.01 3.37
CA HIS A 174 7.61 -16.61 4.66
C HIS A 174 8.64 -16.24 5.72
N GLY A 175 8.18 -15.53 6.75
CA GLY A 175 9.01 -15.13 7.88
C GLY A 175 9.46 -16.31 8.74
N ARG A 176 10.65 -16.18 9.33
CA ARG A 176 11.28 -17.21 10.17
C ARG A 176 11.54 -16.75 11.60
N LEU A 177 11.35 -15.47 11.90
CA LEU A 177 11.65 -14.90 13.21
C LEU A 177 10.50 -15.18 14.18
N ALA A 178 10.83 -15.87 15.27
CA ALA A 178 9.88 -16.15 16.35
C ALA A 178 9.51 -14.88 17.13
N ARG A 179 8.50 -15.00 17.99
CA ARG A 179 8.09 -13.92 18.91
C ARG A 179 9.29 -13.41 19.73
N GLY A 180 9.41 -12.09 19.86
CA GLY A 180 10.47 -11.39 20.60
C GLY A 180 11.75 -11.14 19.80
N ALA A 181 11.96 -11.84 18.68
CA ALA A 181 13.14 -11.69 17.84
C ALA A 181 13.23 -10.30 17.21
N ARG A 182 14.45 -9.80 17.00
CA ARG A 182 14.72 -8.52 16.34
C ARG A 182 14.39 -8.62 14.85
N CYS A 183 13.62 -7.67 14.34
CA CYS A 183 13.16 -7.66 12.95
C CYS A 183 13.29 -6.26 12.32
N ARG A 184 13.21 -6.21 10.99
CA ARG A 184 13.17 -4.95 10.19
C ARG A 184 11.87 -4.80 9.40
N SER A 185 11.10 -5.88 9.32
CA SER A 185 9.88 -5.99 8.54
C SER A 185 9.00 -7.06 9.18
N SER A 186 7.69 -6.90 9.08
CA SER A 186 6.71 -7.88 9.54
C SER A 186 6.77 -9.18 8.74
N LEU A 187 7.18 -9.11 7.47
CA LEU A 187 7.40 -10.29 6.63
C LEU A 187 8.55 -11.19 7.11
N GLU A 188 9.43 -10.69 7.99
CA GLU A 188 10.46 -11.51 8.63
C GLU A 188 9.91 -12.34 9.79
N CYS A 189 8.76 -11.95 10.36
CA CYS A 189 8.17 -12.59 11.52
C CYS A 189 7.30 -13.80 11.13
N GLN A 190 7.28 -14.83 11.97
CA GLN A 190 6.51 -16.06 11.72
C GLN A 190 5.00 -15.84 11.88
N GLY A 191 4.22 -16.55 11.05
CA GLY A 191 2.76 -16.58 11.17
C GLY A 191 2.16 -15.18 11.10
N SER A 192 1.33 -14.84 12.08
CA SER A 192 0.65 -13.54 12.17
C SER A 192 1.36 -12.47 12.99
N LEU A 193 2.63 -12.71 13.35
CA LEU A 193 3.41 -11.76 14.15
C LEU A 193 3.77 -10.53 13.32
N ARG A 194 3.66 -9.33 13.89
CA ARG A 194 4.09 -8.07 13.29
C ARG A 194 5.42 -7.62 13.87
N CYS A 195 6.21 -6.88 13.08
CA CYS A 195 7.41 -6.23 13.57
C CYS A 195 7.08 -4.86 14.20
N HIS A 196 7.13 -4.77 15.52
CA HIS A 196 6.80 -3.56 16.28
C HIS A 196 8.02 -2.70 16.56
N GLY A 197 7.87 -1.38 16.54
CA GLY A 197 8.95 -0.45 16.88
C GLY A 197 10.02 -0.29 15.79
N VAL A 198 9.72 -0.64 14.55
CA VAL A 198 10.62 -0.37 13.42
C VAL A 198 10.67 1.12 13.16
N GLY A 199 11.88 1.67 13.12
CA GLY A 199 12.15 3.05 12.73
C GLY A 199 13.34 3.14 11.77
N PRO A 200 13.65 4.35 11.24
CA PRO A 200 14.77 4.53 10.31
C PRO A 200 16.14 4.08 10.84
N ARG A 201 16.31 4.04 12.17
CA ARG A 201 17.55 3.66 12.86
C ARG A 201 17.39 2.47 13.82
N GLU A 202 16.16 2.00 14.01
CA GLU A 202 15.83 1.06 15.07
C GLU A 202 15.23 -0.22 14.49
N HIS A 203 15.72 -1.34 15.00
CA HIS A 203 15.13 -2.64 14.73
C HIS A 203 13.92 -2.83 15.64
N GLY A 204 12.84 -3.34 15.04
CA GLY A 204 11.67 -3.73 15.80
C GLY A 204 11.81 -5.10 16.45
N ARG A 205 10.72 -5.56 17.06
CA ARG A 205 10.58 -6.93 17.59
C ARG A 205 9.30 -7.59 17.09
N CYS A 206 9.39 -8.87 16.75
CA CYS A 206 8.23 -9.65 16.35
C CYS A 206 7.28 -9.84 17.54
N GLY A 207 6.03 -9.42 17.43
CA GLY A 207 5.02 -9.55 18.47
C GLY A 207 3.62 -9.75 17.89
N PRO A 208 2.63 -10.13 18.73
CA PRO A 208 1.24 -10.22 18.29
C PRO A 208 0.69 -8.85 17.91
N ALA A 209 -0.46 -8.83 17.24
CA ALA A 209 -1.18 -7.59 16.98
C ALA A 209 -1.51 -6.85 18.30
N LEU A 210 -1.45 -5.53 18.27
CA LEU A 210 -1.62 -4.66 19.43
C LEU A 210 -3.07 -4.65 19.91
N ALA A 211 -3.26 -4.53 21.22
CA ALA A 211 -4.58 -4.39 21.83
C ALA A 211 -5.19 -3.00 21.54
N ALA A 212 -6.48 -2.84 21.82
CA ALA A 212 -7.14 -1.55 21.71
C ALA A 212 -6.44 -0.48 22.58
N GLY A 213 -6.39 0.77 22.08
CA GLY A 213 -5.74 1.90 22.76
C GLY A 213 -4.25 2.09 22.45
N HIS A 214 -3.55 1.07 21.94
CA HIS A 214 -2.16 1.21 21.50
C HIS A 214 -2.04 2.10 20.26
N THR A 215 -0.88 2.74 20.09
CA THR A 215 -0.58 3.55 18.89
C THR A 215 -0.33 2.66 17.68
N CYS A 216 -0.85 3.07 16.51
CA CYS A 216 -0.71 2.35 15.24
C CYS A 216 -0.51 3.31 14.05
N GLY A 217 -0.19 2.75 12.88
CA GLY A 217 -0.03 3.49 11.63
C GLY A 217 1.22 4.36 11.59
N THR A 218 2.27 4.00 12.34
CA THR A 218 3.51 4.77 12.45
C THR A 218 4.66 4.18 11.64
N ALA A 219 4.67 2.87 11.43
CA ALA A 219 5.73 2.17 10.72
C ALA A 219 5.31 1.83 9.28
N VAL A 220 6.21 2.08 8.34
CA VAL A 220 6.14 1.54 6.98
C VAL A 220 6.95 0.25 6.95
N ASP A 221 6.42 -0.82 6.36
CA ASP A 221 7.16 -2.06 6.15
C ASP A 221 7.94 -1.99 4.81
N PRO A 222 9.24 -1.67 4.82
CA PRO A 222 9.98 -1.44 3.59
C PRO A 222 10.11 -2.71 2.74
N LEU A 223 10.22 -3.89 3.36
CA LEU A 223 10.33 -5.13 2.62
C LEU A 223 8.99 -5.42 1.92
N ALA A 224 7.86 -5.26 2.60
CA ALA A 224 6.54 -5.44 1.99
C ALA A 224 6.30 -4.45 0.84
N VAL A 225 6.60 -3.17 1.05
CA VAL A 225 6.48 -2.13 0.02
C VAL A 225 7.35 -2.45 -1.20
N TYR A 226 8.63 -2.74 -0.99
CA TYR A 226 9.54 -3.00 -2.11
C TYR A 226 9.32 -4.35 -2.78
N THR A 227 8.69 -5.32 -2.14
CA THR A 227 8.33 -6.61 -2.75
C THR A 227 6.86 -6.68 -3.17
N ARG A 228 6.15 -5.55 -3.08
CA ARG A 228 4.73 -5.39 -3.41
C ARG A 228 3.81 -6.39 -2.69
N GLN A 229 4.16 -6.84 -1.49
CA GLN A 229 3.29 -7.75 -0.72
C GLN A 229 2.13 -6.94 -0.14
N HIS A 230 0.97 -7.02 -0.80
CA HIS A 230 -0.19 -6.19 -0.46
C HIS A 230 -1.01 -6.81 0.68
N ALA A 231 -0.98 -8.14 0.83
CA ALA A 231 -1.65 -8.81 1.93
C ALA A 231 -0.87 -8.79 3.27
N THR A 232 0.24 -8.05 3.37
CA THR A 232 1.03 -7.98 4.62
C THR A 232 0.19 -7.50 5.80
N GLU A 233 -0.69 -6.51 5.62
CA GLU A 233 -1.53 -6.01 6.73
C GLU A 233 -2.59 -7.03 7.18
N THR A 234 -3.09 -7.86 6.27
CA THR A 234 -4.00 -8.98 6.64
C THR A 234 -3.23 -10.12 7.30
N ALA A 235 -2.03 -10.45 6.80
CA ALA A 235 -1.24 -11.54 7.34
C ALA A 235 -0.56 -11.18 8.68
N HIS A 236 -0.15 -9.92 8.85
CA HIS A 236 0.60 -9.40 10.00
C HIS A 236 -0.07 -8.14 10.57
N PRO A 237 -1.31 -8.25 11.08
CA PRO A 237 -2.10 -7.09 11.47
C PRO A 237 -1.42 -6.30 12.60
N GLU A 238 -1.45 -4.97 12.49
CA GLU A 238 -0.93 -4.07 13.53
C GLU A 238 -1.78 -4.07 14.79
N CYS A 239 -3.09 -4.14 14.63
CA CYS A 239 -4.06 -4.13 15.71
C CYS A 239 -4.85 -5.43 15.71
N LYS A 240 -5.30 -5.91 16.87
CA LYS A 240 -6.26 -7.01 16.97
C LYS A 240 -7.60 -6.69 16.27
N GLY A 241 -7.91 -5.40 16.12
CA GLY A 241 -9.01 -4.93 15.28
C GLY A 241 -8.48 -4.09 14.12
N TYR A 242 -8.65 -2.77 14.19
CA TYR A 242 -8.19 -1.87 13.13
C TYR A 242 -7.53 -0.61 13.67
N CYS A 243 -6.76 0.07 12.83
CA CYS A 243 -6.13 1.34 13.17
C CYS A 243 -7.08 2.51 12.87
N TYR A 244 -7.51 3.24 13.90
CA TYR A 244 -8.35 4.44 13.78
C TYR A 244 -7.65 5.64 14.42
N ARG A 245 -7.36 6.67 13.62
CA ARG A 245 -6.70 7.91 14.09
C ARG A 245 -5.44 7.61 14.93
N HIS A 246 -4.57 6.75 14.39
CA HIS A 246 -3.35 6.27 15.05
C HIS A 246 -3.54 5.53 16.37
N LYS A 247 -4.75 5.01 16.64
CA LYS A 247 -5.04 4.16 17.78
C LYS A 247 -5.72 2.87 17.36
N CYS A 248 -5.30 1.74 17.94
CA CYS A 248 -5.96 0.48 17.74
C CYS A 248 -7.36 0.52 18.36
N ALA A 249 -8.35 0.09 17.59
CA ALA A 249 -9.74 -0.03 17.99
C ALA A 249 -10.23 -1.47 17.74
N PRO A 250 -11.22 -1.97 18.50
CA PRO A 250 -11.82 -3.26 18.21
C PRO A 250 -12.55 -3.25 16.87
N SER A 251 -12.57 -4.38 16.17
CA SER A 251 -13.38 -4.54 14.96
C SER A 251 -14.87 -4.39 15.26
N ILE A 252 -15.59 -3.87 14.29
CA ILE A 252 -17.04 -3.68 14.31
C ILE A 252 -17.69 -5.02 13.95
N ALA A 253 -18.59 -5.49 14.81
CA ALA A 253 -19.29 -6.75 14.58
C ALA A 253 -20.17 -6.72 13.31
N LEU A 254 -20.45 -7.90 12.77
CA LEU A 254 -21.36 -8.07 11.63
C LEU A 254 -22.72 -7.40 11.86
N GLY A 255 -23.26 -6.77 10.82
CA GLY A 255 -24.52 -6.03 10.85
C GLY A 255 -24.45 -4.66 11.55
N LYS A 256 -23.36 -4.34 12.27
CA LYS A 256 -23.19 -3.02 12.89
C LYS A 256 -22.67 -1.98 11.90
N ARG A 257 -22.85 -0.71 12.26
CA ARG A 257 -22.52 0.43 11.40
C ARG A 257 -21.02 0.58 11.18
N CYS A 258 -20.61 0.75 9.94
CA CYS A 258 -19.22 0.99 9.52
C CYS A 258 -19.13 2.14 8.52
N LYS A 259 -17.92 2.68 8.39
CA LYS A 259 -17.53 3.69 7.39
C LYS A 259 -16.61 3.12 6.33
N THR A 260 -15.70 2.22 6.72
CA THR A 260 -14.72 1.60 5.82
C THR A 260 -14.60 0.11 6.10
N SER A 261 -14.18 -0.66 5.09
CA SER A 261 -14.12 -2.13 5.19
C SER A 261 -13.12 -2.61 6.25
N VAL A 262 -12.03 -1.87 6.48
CA VAL A 262 -11.03 -2.20 7.51
C VAL A 262 -11.62 -2.24 8.92
N GLN A 263 -12.75 -1.57 9.18
CA GLN A 263 -13.37 -1.57 10.50
C GLN A 263 -14.06 -2.89 10.83
N CYS A 264 -14.45 -3.68 9.83
CA CYS A 264 -15.25 -4.90 10.04
C CYS A 264 -14.41 -6.13 10.44
N GLY A 265 -13.07 -6.02 10.42
CA GLY A 265 -12.18 -7.13 10.69
C GLY A 265 -11.99 -8.07 9.50
N ASP A 266 -11.25 -9.15 9.74
CA ASP A 266 -10.78 -10.05 8.69
C ASP A 266 -11.93 -10.79 7.99
N GLY A 267 -11.83 -10.87 6.66
CA GLY A 267 -12.83 -11.54 5.82
C GLY A 267 -14.19 -10.84 5.79
N GLN A 268 -14.28 -9.58 6.24
CA GLN A 268 -15.50 -8.78 6.22
C GLN A 268 -15.28 -7.48 5.45
N HIS A 269 -16.36 -6.87 4.97
CA HIS A 269 -16.32 -5.56 4.31
C HIS A 269 -17.49 -4.68 4.73
N CYS A 270 -17.34 -3.37 4.49
CA CYS A 270 -18.38 -2.41 4.78
C CYS A 270 -19.27 -2.22 3.55
N ALA A 271 -20.50 -2.75 3.60
CA ALA A 271 -21.49 -2.62 2.53
C ALA A 271 -22.72 -1.86 3.03
N ALA A 272 -23.08 -0.80 2.29
CA ALA A 272 -24.19 0.09 2.64
C ALA A 272 -24.12 0.62 4.09
N GLY A 273 -22.89 0.87 4.60
CA GLY A 273 -22.67 1.34 5.96
C GLY A 273 -22.85 0.28 7.05
N THR A 274 -22.91 -1.01 6.70
CA THR A 274 -22.96 -2.14 7.65
C THR A 274 -21.90 -3.20 7.35
N CYS A 275 -21.34 -3.83 8.39
CA CYS A 275 -20.37 -4.90 8.20
C CYS A 275 -21.04 -6.19 7.68
N ARG A 276 -20.48 -6.75 6.60
CA ARG A 276 -20.93 -7.98 5.93
C ARG A 276 -19.76 -8.93 5.74
N THR A 277 -20.05 -10.22 5.63
CA THR A 277 -19.05 -11.27 5.35
C THR A 277 -18.59 -11.23 3.90
N GLY A 278 -17.35 -11.65 3.66
CA GLY A 278 -16.75 -11.78 2.33
C GLY A 278 -16.20 -10.48 1.76
N LEU A 279 -15.90 -10.50 0.46
CA LEU A 279 -15.58 -9.32 -0.36
C LEU A 279 -16.83 -8.89 -1.14
N ALA A 280 -16.92 -7.62 -1.49
CA ALA A 280 -18.03 -7.11 -2.29
C ALA A 280 -17.95 -7.65 -3.73
N ALA A 281 -19.05 -8.27 -4.19
CA ALA A 281 -19.19 -8.77 -5.55
C ALA A 281 -19.44 -7.66 -6.57
N LEU A 282 -19.43 -7.99 -7.87
CA LEU A 282 -19.70 -7.04 -8.95
C LEU A 282 -21.03 -6.30 -8.72
N GLY A 283 -21.02 -4.97 -8.85
CA GLY A 283 -22.17 -4.09 -8.65
C GLY A 283 -22.52 -3.79 -7.18
N GLN A 284 -21.99 -4.57 -6.22
CA GLN A 284 -22.22 -4.35 -4.79
C GLN A 284 -21.46 -3.13 -4.27
N ARG A 285 -21.94 -2.58 -3.15
CA ARG A 285 -21.33 -1.40 -2.55
C ARG A 285 -19.99 -1.75 -1.90
N CYS A 286 -19.00 -0.90 -2.12
CA CYS A 286 -17.67 -1.03 -1.54
C CYS A 286 -17.22 0.27 -0.86
N ALA A 287 -16.34 0.14 0.14
CA ALA A 287 -15.67 1.26 0.79
C ALA A 287 -14.16 0.99 0.86
N GLY A 288 -13.39 1.67 0.00
CA GLY A 288 -11.93 1.70 0.09
C GLY A 288 -11.19 0.40 -0.26
N GLY A 289 -11.66 -0.37 -1.25
CA GLY A 289 -10.87 -1.47 -1.85
C GLY A 289 -11.25 -2.91 -1.49
N GLY A 290 -12.42 -3.16 -0.91
CA GLY A 290 -12.88 -4.51 -0.54
C GLY A 290 -13.69 -5.25 -1.61
N CYS A 291 -13.29 -5.17 -2.89
CA CYS A 291 -13.97 -5.88 -3.96
C CYS A 291 -13.35 -7.26 -4.20
N ALA A 292 -14.13 -8.19 -4.74
CA ALA A 292 -13.62 -9.50 -5.18
C ALA A 292 -12.50 -9.35 -6.22
N ASP A 293 -11.72 -10.42 -6.40
CA ASP A 293 -10.54 -10.42 -7.28
C ASP A 293 -10.87 -9.93 -8.70
N GLY A 294 -10.01 -9.08 -9.25
CA GLY A 294 -10.18 -8.48 -10.57
C GLY A 294 -11.18 -7.31 -10.64
N LEU A 295 -11.91 -7.01 -9.56
CA LEU A 295 -12.80 -5.87 -9.47
C LEU A 295 -12.12 -4.67 -8.82
N ARG A 296 -12.64 -3.47 -9.12
CA ARG A 296 -12.18 -2.21 -8.51
C ARG A 296 -13.33 -1.45 -7.89
N CYS A 297 -13.08 -0.80 -6.75
CA CYS A 297 -14.06 0.06 -6.12
C CYS A 297 -14.08 1.45 -6.81
N TYR A 298 -15.18 1.77 -7.49
CA TYR A 298 -15.42 3.07 -8.13
C TYR A 298 -16.82 3.56 -7.78
N GLN A 299 -16.96 4.83 -7.38
CA GLN A 299 -18.23 5.42 -6.93
C GLN A 299 -19.00 4.55 -5.91
N ASN A 300 -18.28 3.99 -4.94
CA ASN A 300 -18.80 3.07 -3.93
C ASN A 300 -19.43 1.79 -4.50
N ARG A 301 -19.05 1.35 -5.70
CA ARG A 301 -19.45 0.05 -6.26
C ARG A 301 -18.26 -0.71 -6.83
N CYS A 302 -18.30 -2.03 -6.74
CA CYS A 302 -17.33 -2.88 -7.40
C CYS A 302 -17.66 -2.97 -8.89
N ILE A 303 -16.70 -2.62 -9.73
CA ILE A 303 -16.81 -2.66 -11.18
C ILE A 303 -15.71 -3.54 -11.78
N THR A 304 -15.97 -4.10 -12.95
CA THR A 304 -14.91 -4.62 -13.81
C THR A 304 -14.27 -3.43 -14.52
N PRO A 305 -12.94 -3.25 -14.43
CA PRO A 305 -12.27 -2.18 -15.17
C PRO A 305 -12.56 -2.29 -16.67
N LEU A 306 -12.93 -1.17 -17.28
CA LEU A 306 -13.22 -1.04 -18.69
C LEU A 306 -11.95 -1.31 -19.53
N ALA A 307 -12.13 -2.07 -20.60
CA ALA A 307 -11.10 -2.30 -21.61
C ALA A 307 -10.81 -1.03 -22.41
N GLY A 308 -9.71 -1.04 -23.18
CA GLY A 308 -9.34 0.04 -24.09
C GLY A 308 -10.46 0.42 -25.08
N GLY A 309 -10.56 1.71 -25.41
CA GLY A 309 -11.53 2.28 -26.34
C GLY A 309 -12.93 2.53 -25.78
N LYS A 310 -13.26 2.03 -24.58
CA LYS A 310 -14.55 2.29 -23.94
C LYS A 310 -14.61 3.71 -23.38
N ARG A 311 -15.79 4.35 -23.42
CA ARG A 311 -15.98 5.68 -22.82
C ARG A 311 -15.79 5.62 -21.31
N CYS A 312 -15.18 6.64 -20.75
CA CYS A 312 -14.91 6.75 -19.31
C CYS A 312 -15.02 8.21 -18.85
N SER A 313 -15.19 8.40 -17.55
CA SER A 313 -15.13 9.70 -16.89
C SER A 313 -13.94 9.81 -15.92
N SER A 314 -13.36 8.70 -15.50
CA SER A 314 -12.26 8.64 -14.54
C SER A 314 -11.28 7.50 -14.82
N ASP A 315 -10.00 7.69 -14.47
CA ASP A 315 -8.97 6.65 -14.55
C ASP A 315 -9.32 5.37 -13.78
N LEU A 316 -10.10 5.52 -12.70
CA LEU A 316 -10.51 4.38 -11.89
C LEU A 316 -11.44 3.43 -12.63
N GLU A 317 -12.17 3.90 -13.65
CA GLU A 317 -13.02 3.05 -14.47
C GLU A 317 -12.24 2.15 -15.41
N CYS A 318 -11.04 2.56 -15.83
CA CYS A 318 -10.27 1.90 -16.86
C CYS A 318 -9.27 0.88 -16.29
N ALA A 319 -8.98 -0.16 -17.08
CA ALA A 319 -7.81 -1.02 -16.82
C ALA A 319 -6.50 -0.21 -16.84
N GLY A 320 -6.39 0.74 -17.78
CA GLY A 320 -5.29 1.69 -17.92
C GLY A 320 -5.61 3.04 -17.27
N ALA A 321 -5.99 4.02 -18.09
CA ALA A 321 -6.38 5.36 -17.67
C ALA A 321 -7.49 5.92 -18.56
N CYS A 322 -8.18 6.96 -18.11
CA CYS A 322 -9.15 7.69 -18.93
C CYS A 322 -8.44 8.84 -19.63
N VAL A 323 -8.31 8.76 -20.96
CA VAL A 323 -7.62 9.76 -21.79
C VAL A 323 -8.64 10.27 -22.80
N ASP A 324 -8.92 11.57 -22.77
CA ASP A 324 -9.87 12.22 -23.68
C ASP A 324 -11.26 11.54 -23.70
N GLY A 325 -11.72 11.10 -22.52
CA GLY A 325 -13.03 10.46 -22.34
C GLY A 325 -13.10 9.00 -22.81
N VAL A 326 -11.98 8.39 -23.19
CA VAL A 326 -11.89 6.96 -23.53
C VAL A 326 -10.79 6.26 -22.75
N CYS A 327 -11.02 5.00 -22.41
CA CYS A 327 -10.03 4.17 -21.75
C CYS A 327 -8.88 3.91 -22.71
N ALA A 328 -7.68 4.33 -22.33
CA ALA A 328 -6.48 4.13 -23.12
C ALA A 328 -5.26 4.01 -22.20
N GLN A 329 -4.14 3.67 -22.81
CA GLN A 329 -2.85 3.74 -22.12
C GLN A 329 -2.49 5.19 -21.80
N ARG A 330 -2.07 5.48 -20.56
CA ARG A 330 -1.46 6.77 -20.19
C ARG A 330 0.04 6.63 -20.00
N CYS A 331 0.77 7.11 -21.00
CA CYS A 331 2.21 7.25 -20.93
C CYS A 331 2.59 8.53 -20.17
N LEU A 332 3.41 8.41 -19.14
CA LEU A 332 3.88 9.59 -18.41
C LEU A 332 4.82 10.41 -19.31
N PRO A 333 4.61 11.73 -19.43
CA PRO A 333 5.48 12.58 -20.23
C PRO A 333 6.90 12.56 -19.65
N LYS A 334 7.93 12.73 -20.49
CA LYS A 334 9.36 12.72 -20.12
C LYS A 334 9.79 13.78 -19.09
N ILE A 335 8.89 14.68 -18.70
CA ILE A 335 9.21 15.98 -18.09
C ILE A 335 9.96 15.88 -16.75
N LEU A 336 9.98 14.71 -16.10
CA LEU A 336 10.66 14.53 -14.80
C LEU A 336 12.09 13.96 -14.86
N ALA A 337 12.70 13.75 -16.03
CA ALA A 337 14.05 13.16 -16.14
C ALA A 337 15.23 14.16 -16.15
N LYS A 338 14.99 15.48 -15.97
CA LYS A 338 16.05 16.51 -15.92
C LYS A 338 16.51 16.86 -14.49
N ARG A 339 16.83 15.87 -13.65
CA ARG A 339 17.48 16.11 -12.35
C ARG A 339 18.66 15.19 -12.14
#